data_AF-A0A0V8DTS4-F1
#
_entry.id   AF-A0A0V8DTS4-F1
#
_cell.length_a   1.000
_cell.length_b   1.000
_cell.length_c   1.000
_cell.angle_alpha   90.00
_cell.angle_beta   90.00
_cell.angle_gamma   90.00
#
_symmetry.space_group_name_H-M   'P 1'
#
loop_
_entity.id
_entity.type
_entity.pdbx_description
1 polymer ?
#
loop_
_entity_poly.entity_id
_entity_poly.type
_entity_poly.pdbx_seq_one_letter_code
_entity_poly.pdbx_strand_id
1 'polypeptide(L)'
;MKCFVGLDISSTKLEVCIMTNDIEMKVLFSATFGNDIIGASEIKEQVLRFNDIYHFERIVIGMEATSLYSFHPAMFFYEDSELKQLRVEVMIEQPAKIKKYREAFE
;
A
#
# COMPACT_ATOMS: atom_id res chain seq x y z
N MET A 1 0.38 13.66 10.26
CA MET A 1 -0.64 12.83 9.57
C MET A 1 -0.04 11.50 9.13
N LYS A 2 -0.81 10.40 9.13
CA LYS A 2 -0.38 9.05 8.72
C LYS A 2 -0.98 8.71 7.35
N CYS A 3 -0.20 8.01 6.53
CA CYS A 3 -0.61 7.49 5.22
C CYS A 3 -0.68 5.96 5.25
N PHE A 4 -1.77 5.41 4.73
CA PHE A 4 -2.01 3.99 4.57
C PHE A 4 -2.24 3.68 3.10
N VAL A 5 -1.42 2.81 2.53
CA VAL A 5 -1.55 2.31 1.16
C VAL A 5 -2.05 0.88 1.24
N GLY A 6 -3.32 0.67 0.93
CA GLY A 6 -3.91 -0.66 0.84
C GLY A 6 -3.75 -1.21 -0.57
N LEU A 7 -3.28 -2.45 -0.67
CA LEU A 7 -3.14 -3.19 -1.92
C LEU A 7 -3.96 -4.49 -1.86
N ASP A 8 -4.91 -4.62 -2.80
CA ASP A 8 -5.49 -5.91 -3.16
C ASP A 8 -4.75 -6.45 -4.39
N ILE A 9 -4.27 -7.68 -4.29
CA ILE A 9 -3.29 -8.26 -5.21
C ILE A 9 -3.88 -9.48 -5.88
N SER A 10 -3.83 -9.47 -7.20
CA SER A 10 -4.09 -10.64 -8.05
C SER A 10 -2.84 -11.02 -8.85
N SER A 11 -2.94 -12.07 -9.66
CA SER A 11 -1.83 -12.49 -10.53
C SER A 11 -1.43 -11.45 -11.59
N THR A 12 -2.33 -10.52 -11.96
CA THR A 12 -2.10 -9.55 -13.04
C THR A 12 -2.32 -8.11 -12.63
N LYS A 13 -2.96 -7.85 -11.48
CA LYS A 13 -3.36 -6.50 -11.06
C LYS A 13 -2.97 -6.20 -9.62
N LEU A 14 -2.64 -4.93 -9.39
CA LEU A 14 -2.52 -4.28 -8.10
C LEU A 14 -3.63 -3.23 -7.99
N GLU A 15 -4.66 -3.51 -7.19
CA GLU A 15 -5.66 -2.52 -6.85
C GLU A 15 -5.19 -1.74 -5.63
N VAL A 16 -4.96 -0.44 -5.80
CA VAL A 16 -4.39 0.41 -4.76
C VAL A 16 -5.40 1.43 -4.25
N CYS A 17 -5.35 1.68 -2.95
CA CYS A 17 -6.04 2.78 -2.30
C CYS A 17 -5.09 3.46 -1.31
N ILE A 18 -4.82 4.75 -1.52
CA ILE A 18 -4.00 5.59 -0.63
C ILE A 18 -4.94 6.42 0.23
N MET A 19 -4.84 6.24 1.54
CA MET A 19 -5.70 6.84 2.54
C MET A 19 -4.89 7.55 3.61
N THR A 20 -5.51 8.49 4.30
CA THR A 20 -4.94 9.11 5.50
C THR A 20 -5.81 8.84 6.71
N ASN A 21 -5.27 9.11 7.90
CA ASN A 21 -6.06 9.11 9.13
C ASN A 21 -6.84 10.42 9.37
N ASP A 22 -6.84 11.34 8.39
CA ASP A 22 -7.62 12.57 8.42
C ASP A 22 -9.08 12.28 8.01
N ILE A 23 -10.03 12.85 8.74
CA ILE A 23 -11.46 12.61 8.54
C ILE A 23 -11.96 13.29 7.26
N GLU A 24 -11.39 14.44 6.90
CA GLU A 24 -11.77 15.21 5.70
C GLU A 24 -11.03 14.70 4.46
N MET A 25 -9.80 14.20 4.60
CA MET A 25 -8.97 13.67 3.51
C MET A 25 -8.77 12.15 3.61
N LYS A 26 -9.86 11.42 3.76
CA LYS A 26 -9.82 9.97 4.00
C LYS A 26 -9.17 9.18 2.85
N VAL A 27 -9.47 9.52 1.59
CA VAL A 27 -8.91 8.85 0.40
C VAL A 27 -8.24 9.89 -0.50
N LEU A 28 -6.95 9.71 -0.77
CA LEU A 28 -6.17 10.60 -1.65
C LEU A 28 -6.13 10.09 -3.09
N PHE A 29 -6.12 8.77 -3.26
CA PHE A 29 -5.94 8.16 -4.57
C PHE A 29 -6.43 6.71 -4.58
N SER A 30 -7.04 6.30 -5.69
CA SER A 30 -7.36 4.90 -5.96
C SER A 30 -7.20 4.61 -7.44
N ALA A 31 -6.55 3.50 -7.77
CA ALA A 31 -6.35 3.05 -9.14
C ALA A 31 -6.05 1.55 -9.21
N THR A 32 -5.99 1.04 -10.42
CA THR A 32 -5.55 -0.33 -10.72
C THR A 32 -4.34 -0.27 -11.64
N PHE A 33 -3.28 -0.98 -11.25
CA PHE A 33 -2.04 -1.12 -12.02
C PHE A 33 -1.77 -2.58 -12.37
N GLY A 34 -0.78 -2.82 -13.24
CA GLY A 34 -0.26 -4.17 -13.48
C GLY A 34 0.46 -4.72 -12.26
N ASN A 35 0.34 -6.03 -12.01
CA ASN A 35 1.22 -6.73 -11.05
C ASN A 35 2.58 -7.02 -11.70
N ASP A 36 3.31 -5.95 -11.97
CA ASP A 36 4.65 -5.96 -12.52
C ASP A 36 5.45 -4.77 -11.95
N ILE A 37 6.71 -4.66 -12.37
CA ILE A 37 7.61 -3.61 -11.90
C ILE A 37 7.14 -2.21 -12.31
N ILE A 38 6.44 -2.07 -13.43
CA ILE A 38 5.95 -0.77 -13.91
C ILE A 38 4.82 -0.32 -12.97
N GLY A 39 3.83 -1.17 -12.73
CA GLY A 39 2.73 -0.86 -11.85
C GLY A 39 3.18 -0.59 -10.41
N ALA A 40 4.12 -1.37 -9.89
CA ALA A 40 4.71 -1.12 -8.57
C ALA A 40 5.46 0.23 -8.52
N SER A 41 6.18 0.59 -9.58
CA SER A 41 6.87 1.88 -9.70
C SER A 41 5.88 3.05 -9.75
N GLU A 42 4.78 2.93 -10.49
CA GLU A 42 3.74 3.97 -10.55
C GLU A 42 3.10 4.21 -9.17
N ILE A 43 2.87 3.13 -8.40
CA ILE A 43 2.40 3.24 -7.01
C ILE A 43 3.42 3.97 -6.14
N LYS A 44 4.71 3.62 -6.23
CA LYS A 44 5.80 4.30 -5.52
C LYS A 44 5.79 5.81 -5.81
N GLU A 45 5.70 6.19 -7.08
CA GLU A 45 5.68 7.61 -7.48
C GLU A 45 4.48 8.37 -6.87
N GLN A 46 3.30 7.74 -6.77
CA GLN A 46 2.17 8.38 -6.06
C GLN A 46 2.46 8.57 -4.58
N VAL A 47 3.06 7.57 -3.92
CA VAL A 47 3.43 7.67 -2.49
C VAL A 47 4.44 8.80 -2.26
N LEU A 48 5.49 8.88 -3.08
CA LEU A 48 6.50 9.93 -3.00
C LEU A 48 5.88 11.32 -3.23
N ARG A 49 5.05 11.46 -4.28
CA ARG A 49 4.35 12.70 -4.59
C ARG A 49 3.46 13.16 -3.44
N PHE A 50 2.67 12.28 -2.85
CA PHE A 50 1.83 12.67 -1.72
C PHE A 50 2.64 12.98 -0.47
N ASN A 51 3.76 12.28 -0.24
CA ASN A 51 4.63 12.61 0.87
C ASN A 51 5.31 13.98 0.71
N ASP A 52 5.64 14.39 -0.52
CA ASP A 52 6.17 15.73 -0.79
C ASP A 52 5.15 16.84 -0.48
N ILE A 53 3.87 16.59 -0.75
CA ILE A 53 2.77 17.54 -0.50
C ILE A 53 2.41 17.61 0.99
N TYR A 54 2.30 16.45 1.64
CA TYR A 54 1.67 16.34 2.97
C TYR A 54 2.64 16.06 4.11
N HIS A 55 3.90 15.72 3.80
CA HIS A 55 4.95 15.40 4.77
C HIS A 55 4.48 14.41 5.85
N PHE A 56 4.14 13.18 5.43
CA PHE A 56 3.59 12.19 6.34
C PHE A 56 4.58 11.82 7.45
N GLU A 57 4.07 11.69 8.68
CA GLU A 57 4.88 11.23 9.83
C GLU A 57 5.16 9.72 9.77
N ARG A 58 4.28 8.98 9.09
CA ARG A 58 4.32 7.53 8.96
C ARG A 58 3.59 7.10 7.70
N ILE A 59 4.21 6.18 6.96
CA ILE A 59 3.64 5.57 5.76
C ILE A 59 3.66 4.06 5.95
N VAL A 60 2.50 3.43 5.79
CA VAL A 60 2.36 1.97 5.86
C VAL A 60 1.76 1.47 4.55
N ILE A 61 2.47 0.58 3.86
CA ILE A 61 1.96 -0.17 2.72
C ILE A 61 1.51 -1.53 3.22
N GLY A 62 0.20 -1.75 3.24
CA GLY A 62 -0.42 -3.01 3.63
C GLY A 62 -0.96 -3.75 2.42
N MET A 63 -0.68 -5.05 2.33
CA MET A 63 -1.22 -5.91 1.29
C MET A 63 -1.74 -7.23 1.83
N GLU A 64 -2.73 -7.80 1.16
CA GLU A 64 -3.22 -9.15 1.48
C GLU A 64 -2.24 -10.22 0.96
N ALA A 65 -2.01 -11.27 1.77
CA ALA A 65 -1.17 -12.41 1.42
C ALA A 65 -1.83 -13.30 0.36
N THR A 66 -1.88 -12.84 -0.89
CA THR A 66 -2.42 -13.61 -2.01
C THR A 66 -1.34 -14.52 -2.61
N SER A 67 -1.09 -15.66 -1.96
CA SER A 67 -0.13 -16.69 -2.44
C SER A 67 1.25 -16.09 -2.78
N LEU A 68 1.88 -16.50 -3.88
CA LEU A 68 3.16 -15.98 -4.38
C LEU A 68 3.04 -14.56 -4.97
N TYR A 69 1.85 -14.12 -5.34
CA TYR A 69 1.66 -12.89 -6.12
C TYR A 69 1.92 -11.61 -5.34
N SER A 70 1.87 -11.67 -4.01
CA SER A 70 2.24 -10.56 -3.13
C SER A 70 3.73 -10.46 -2.87
N PHE A 71 4.52 -11.50 -3.19
CA PHE A 71 5.94 -11.53 -2.84
C PHE A 71 6.77 -10.49 -3.59
N HIS A 72 6.67 -10.45 -4.92
CA HIS A 72 7.43 -9.51 -5.74
C HIS A 72 7.11 -8.03 -5.46
N PRO A 73 5.83 -7.59 -5.39
CA PRO A 73 5.53 -6.23 -5.01
C PRO A 73 5.97 -5.90 -3.57
N ALA A 74 5.78 -6.81 -2.60
CA ALA A 74 6.28 -6.59 -1.23
C ALA A 74 7.79 -6.36 -1.20
N MET A 75 8.56 -7.20 -1.90
CA MET A 75 10.00 -7.09 -1.95
C MET A 75 10.44 -5.80 -2.66
N PHE A 76 9.76 -5.42 -3.74
CA PHE A 76 10.01 -4.15 -4.43
C PHE A 76 9.85 -2.96 -3.47
N PHE A 77 8.70 -2.84 -2.81
CA PHE A 77 8.44 -1.72 -1.89
C PHE A 77 9.37 -1.74 -0.68
N TYR A 78 9.74 -2.93 -0.19
CA TYR A 78 10.62 -3.08 0.97
C TYR A 78 12.07 -2.71 0.64
N GLU A 79 12.55 -3.05 -0.56
CA GLU A 79 13.94 -2.83 -0.97
C GLU A 79 14.22 -1.45 -1.57
N ASP A 80 13.19 -0.77 -2.08
CA ASP A 80 13.31 0.54 -2.74
C ASP A 80 14.01 1.58 -1.84
N SER A 81 15.01 2.25 -2.40
CA SER A 81 15.89 3.13 -1.64
C SER A 81 15.21 4.43 -1.20
N GLU A 82 14.26 4.95 -1.97
CA GLU A 82 13.51 6.17 -1.66
C GLU A 82 12.49 5.88 -0.57
N LEU A 83 11.77 4.76 -0.68
CA LEU A 83 10.84 4.32 0.35
C LEU A 83 11.55 3.97 1.67
N LYS A 84 12.75 3.37 1.62
CA LYS A 84 13.58 3.15 2.81
C LYS A 84 14.00 4.45 3.49
N GLN A 85 14.35 5.49 2.72
CA GLN A 85 14.70 6.81 3.28
C GLN A 85 13.52 7.43 4.04
N LEU A 86 12.30 7.21 3.55
CA LEU A 86 11.06 7.60 4.21
C LEU A 86 10.62 6.66 5.35
N ARG A 87 11.37 5.57 5.59
CA ARG A 87 11.06 4.53 6.59
C ARG A 87 9.66 3.95 6.38
N VAL A 88 9.26 3.74 5.12
CA VAL A 88 7.99 3.11 4.79
C VAL A 88 7.95 1.69 5.37
N GLU A 89 6.86 1.36 6.05
CA GLU A 89 6.62 0.02 6.58
C GLU A 89 5.83 -0.80 5.55
N VAL A 90 6.35 -1.96 5.17
CA VAL A 90 5.66 -2.90 4.29
C VAL A 90 5.13 -4.06 5.12
N MET A 91 3.81 -4.23 5.12
CA MET A 91 3.10 -5.26 5.88
C MET A 91 2.32 -6.18 4.95
N ILE A 92 2.52 -7.49 5.13
CA ILE A 92 1.74 -8.52 4.45
C ILE A 92 0.80 -9.14 5.48
N GLU A 93 -0.51 -8.97 5.28
CA GLU A 93 -1.54 -9.44 6.20
C GLU A 93 -2.24 -10.69 5.70
N GLN A 94 -2.60 -11.57 6.63
CA GLN A 94 -3.26 -12.83 6.28
C GLN A 94 -4.75 -12.59 5.98
N PRO A 95 -5.29 -13.10 4.86
CA PRO A 95 -6.71 -13.04 4.51
C PRO A 95 -7.65 -13.38 5.68
N ALA A 96 -7.33 -14.47 6.39
CA ALA A 96 -8.13 -14.96 7.50
C ALA A 96 -8.19 -13.97 8.69
N LYS A 97 -7.12 -13.19 8.92
CA LYS A 97 -7.10 -12.16 9.98
C LYS A 97 -7.93 -10.95 9.57
N ILE A 98 -7.79 -10.50 8.33
CA ILE A 98 -8.58 -9.39 7.77
C ILE A 98 -10.07 -9.73 7.82
N LYS A 99 -10.44 -10.95 7.41
CA LYS A 99 -11.83 -11.43 7.46
C LYS A 99 -12.40 -11.44 8.88
N LYS A 100 -11.68 -12.02 9.84
CA LYS A 100 -12.11 -12.05 11.25
C LYS A 100 -12.24 -10.66 11.85
N TYR A 101 -11.36 -9.73 11.46
CA TYR A 101 -11.45 -8.34 11.89
C TYR A 101 -12.73 -7.69 11.37
N ARG A 102 -13.03 -7.81 10.06
CA ARG A 102 -14.29 -7.32 9.49
C ARG A 102 -15.50 -7.91 10.22
N GLU A 103 -15.56 -9.23 10.39
CA GLU A 103 -16.66 -9.90 11.11
C GLU A 103 -16.85 -9.44 12.58
N ALA A 104 -15.81 -8.91 13.22
CA ALA A 104 -15.89 -8.46 14.61
C ALA A 104 -16.29 -6.98 14.76
N PHE A 105 -16.08 -6.16 13.73
CA PHE A 105 -16.21 -4.70 13.80
C PHE A 105 -17.16 -4.09 12.77
N GLU A 106 -17.55 -4.84 11.74
CA GLU A 106 -18.60 -4.52 10.77
C GLU A 106 -19.83 -5.42 11.04
#